data_AF-A0A2A2I174-F1
#
_entry.id   AF-A0A2A2I174-F1
#
_cell.length_a   1.000
_cell.length_b   1.000
_cell.length_c   1.000
_cell.angle_alpha   90.00
_cell.angle_beta   90.00
_cell.angle_gamma   90.00
#
_symmetry.space_group_name_H-M   'P 1'
#
loop_
_entity.id
_entity.type
_entity.pdbx_description
1 polymer ?
#
loop_
_entity_poly.entity_id
_entity_poly.type
_entity_poly.pdbx_seq_one_letter_code
_entity_poly.pdbx_strand_id
1 'polypeptide(L)'
;MALSSTEKQDLAGILEIVFGHDTAIHSRVNRFNGRTMAAAEDALETMVRCNDNMRRLVTGLLGGASVLVKGWLREIVSRLRKELESGRIQFDGYACKVFTVNNWRTPIVLTLQ
;
A
#
# COMPACT_ATOMS: atom_id res chain seq x y z
N MET A 1 2.05 15.56 8.40
CA MET A 1 0.74 15.12 8.95
C MET A 1 0.94 13.80 9.69
N ALA A 2 0.34 13.69 10.88
CA ALA A 2 0.35 12.46 11.66
C ALA A 2 -0.74 11.49 11.18
N LEU A 3 -0.44 10.19 11.25
CA LEU A 3 -1.41 9.11 11.04
C LEU A 3 -1.97 8.68 12.40
N SER A 4 -3.26 8.34 12.43
CA SER A 4 -3.90 7.67 13.56
C SER A 4 -3.31 6.26 13.76
N SER A 5 -3.44 5.69 14.96
CA SER A 5 -2.97 4.33 15.24
C SER A 5 -3.58 3.29 14.29
N THR A 6 -4.87 3.45 13.95
CA THR A 6 -5.57 2.59 13.00
C THR A 6 -4.98 2.71 11.60
N GLU A 7 -4.76 3.92 11.09
CA GLU A 7 -4.12 4.12 9.78
C GLU A 7 -2.71 3.52 9.72
N LYS A 8 -1.95 3.61 10.81
CA LYS A 8 -0.60 3.01 10.88
C LYS A 8 -0.66 1.48 10.81
N GLN A 9 -1.55 0.87 11.58
CA GLN A 9 -1.74 -0.58 11.56
C GLN A 9 -2.27 -1.04 10.22
N ASP A 10 -3.21 -0.28 9.63
CA ASP A 10 -3.79 -0.68 8.36
C ASP A 10 -2.78 -0.60 7.22
N LEU A 11 -1.98 0.47 7.21
CA LEU A 11 -0.88 0.63 6.26
C LEU A 11 0.18 -0.46 6.45
N ALA A 12 0.49 -0.84 7.69
CA ALA A 12 1.45 -1.92 7.97
C ALA A 12 0.97 -3.26 7.41
N GLY A 13 -0.31 -3.60 7.61
CA GLY A 13 -0.90 -4.84 7.07
C GLY A 13 -0.87 -4.86 5.53
N ILE A 14 -1.19 -3.74 4.87
CA ILE A 14 -1.09 -3.64 3.41
C ILE A 14 0.36 -3.86 2.95
N LEU A 15 1.32 -3.19 3.59
CA LEU A 15 2.73 -3.32 3.23
C LEU A 15 3.23 -4.75 3.44
N GLU A 16 2.80 -5.44 4.50
CA GLU A 16 3.17 -6.84 4.73
C GLU A 16 2.60 -7.79 3.66
N ILE A 17 1.35 -7.60 3.23
CA ILE A 17 0.75 -8.40 2.16
C ILE A 17 1.50 -8.19 0.82
N VAL A 18 1.87 -6.94 0.53
CA VAL A 18 2.48 -6.54 -0.74
C VAL A 18 3.96 -6.88 -0.79
N PHE A 19 4.71 -6.51 0.25
CA PHE A 19 6.17 -6.63 0.29
C PHE A 19 6.65 -7.89 1.00
N GLY A 20 5.75 -8.63 1.65
CA GLY A 20 6.10 -9.69 2.60
C GLY A 20 6.51 -9.10 3.95
N HIS A 21 6.87 -10.00 4.86
CA HIS A 21 7.28 -9.61 6.20
C HIS A 21 8.66 -8.92 6.18
N ASP A 22 8.68 -7.59 6.16
CA ASP A 22 9.90 -6.77 6.22
C ASP A 22 10.12 -6.21 7.63
N THR A 23 11.14 -6.70 8.33
CA THR A 23 11.47 -6.30 9.70
C THR A 23 11.83 -4.81 9.83
N ALA A 24 12.38 -4.19 8.78
CA ALA A 24 12.73 -2.77 8.77
C ALA A 24 11.50 -1.85 8.73
N ILE A 25 10.37 -2.39 8.24
CA ILE A 25 9.07 -1.73 8.20
C ILE A 25 8.28 -2.07 9.46
N HIS A 26 8.15 -3.36 9.78
CA HIS A 26 7.33 -3.86 10.88
C HIS A 26 7.80 -3.35 12.27
N SER A 27 9.11 -3.25 12.50
CA SER A 27 9.63 -2.71 13.77
C SER A 27 9.39 -1.20 13.96
N ARG A 28 8.95 -0.49 12.91
CA ARG A 28 8.85 0.97 12.88
C ARG A 28 7.44 1.49 12.56
N VAL A 29 6.41 0.67 12.71
CA VAL A 29 4.99 1.07 12.49
C VAL A 29 4.63 2.35 13.26
N ASN A 30 5.13 2.49 14.49
CA ASN A 30 4.89 3.70 15.30
C ASN A 30 5.41 5.00 14.66
N ARG A 31 6.41 4.92 13.76
CA ARG A 31 7.01 6.06 13.04
C ARG A 31 6.28 6.42 11.75
N PHE A 32 5.31 5.61 11.32
CA PHE A 32 4.56 5.86 10.09
C PHE A 32 3.89 7.23 10.14
N ASN A 33 4.03 7.97 9.05
CA ASN A 33 3.55 9.33 8.93
C ASN A 33 3.04 9.59 7.50
N GLY A 34 2.61 10.82 7.23
CA GLY A 34 2.09 11.18 5.90
C GLY A 34 3.08 10.91 4.74
N ARG A 35 4.40 10.99 4.97
CA ARG A 35 5.39 10.65 3.94
C ARG A 35 5.41 9.15 3.66
N THR A 36 5.30 8.32 4.71
CA THR A 36 5.18 6.86 4.56
C THR A 36 3.92 6.49 3.80
N MET A 37 2.79 7.14 4.12
CA MET A 37 1.53 6.95 3.39
C MET A 37 1.68 7.31 1.91
N ALA A 38 2.31 8.45 1.59
CA ALA A 38 2.55 8.85 0.20
C ALA A 38 3.49 7.90 -0.55
N ALA A 39 4.59 7.47 0.07
CA ALA A 39 5.51 6.51 -0.53
C ALA A 39 4.85 5.14 -0.78
N ALA A 40 3.99 4.70 0.15
CA ALA A 40 3.18 3.50 -0.05
C ALA A 40 2.15 3.69 -1.16
N GLU A 41 1.51 4.86 -1.25
CA GLU A 41 0.56 5.19 -2.32
C GLU A 41 1.21 5.08 -3.70
N ASP A 42 2.42 5.64 -3.88
CA ASP A 42 3.17 5.53 -5.13
C ASP A 42 3.52 4.07 -5.49
N ALA A 43 3.84 3.26 -4.48
CA ALA A 43 4.09 1.84 -4.65
C ALA A 43 2.83 1.09 -5.10
N LEU A 44 1.70 1.36 -4.45
CA LEU A 44 0.42 0.75 -4.82
C LEU A 44 -0.05 1.23 -6.19
N GLU A 45 0.21 2.49 -6.56
CA GLU A 45 -0.08 3.03 -7.89
C GLU A 45 0.68 2.25 -8.97
N THR A 46 1.94 1.89 -8.70
CA THR A 46 2.74 1.02 -9.59
C THR A 46 2.07 -0.34 -9.77
N MET A 47 1.60 -0.97 -8.69
CA MET A 47 0.86 -2.23 -8.80
C MET A 47 -0.48 -2.07 -9.52
N VAL A 48 -1.23 -1.01 -9.27
CA VAL A 48 -2.48 -0.73 -9.99
C VAL A 48 -2.25 -0.62 -11.50
N ARG A 49 -1.09 -0.12 -11.92
CA ARG A 49 -0.74 -0.04 -13.36
C ARG A 49 -0.41 -1.38 -13.98
N CYS A 50 0.17 -2.33 -13.24
CA CYS A 50 0.61 -3.63 -13.77
C CYS A 50 -0.20 -4.84 -13.31
N ASN A 51 -1.17 -4.68 -12.42
CA ASN A 51 -2.01 -5.76 -11.88
C ASN A 51 -3.49 -5.38 -11.99
N ASP A 52 -4.21 -6.09 -12.88
CA ASP A 52 -5.62 -5.81 -13.16
C ASP A 52 -6.55 -6.04 -11.96
N ASN A 53 -6.25 -7.02 -11.10
CA ASN A 53 -7.04 -7.29 -9.89
C ASN A 53 -6.88 -6.16 -8.87
N MET A 54 -5.65 -5.69 -8.67
CA MET A 54 -5.36 -4.54 -7.82
C MET A 54 -6.03 -3.28 -8.38
N ARG A 55 -5.99 -3.06 -9.70
CA ARG A 55 -6.70 -1.96 -10.35
C ARG A 55 -8.20 -2.00 -10.10
N ARG A 56 -8.84 -3.15 -10.35
CA ARG A 56 -10.29 -3.33 -10.13
C ARG A 56 -10.66 -3.10 -8.67
N LEU A 57 -9.86 -3.61 -7.72
CA LEU A 57 -10.13 -3.39 -6.31
C LEU A 57 -10.04 -1.90 -5.94
N VAL A 58 -8.91 -1.26 -6.23
CA VAL A 58 -8.68 0.12 -5.82
C VAL A 58 -9.72 1.05 -6.45
N THR A 59 -9.99 0.91 -7.74
CA THR A 59 -11.03 1.69 -8.43
C THR A 59 -12.43 1.45 -7.87
N GLY A 60 -12.77 0.20 -7.50
CA GLY A 60 -14.02 -0.12 -6.83
C GLY A 60 -14.16 0.50 -5.44
N LEU A 61 -13.08 0.47 -4.64
CA LEU A 61 -13.04 1.09 -3.32
C LEU A 61 -13.11 2.63 -3.38
N LEU A 62 -12.55 3.21 -4.44
CA LEU A 62 -12.62 4.64 -4.74
C LEU A 62 -13.97 5.07 -5.35
N GLY A 63 -14.88 4.13 -5.63
CA GLY A 63 -16.16 4.44 -6.25
C GLY A 63 -16.04 5.08 -7.63
N GLY A 64 -15.01 4.71 -8.40
CA GLY A 64 -14.71 5.29 -9.71
C GLY A 64 -13.82 6.53 -9.69
N ALA A 65 -13.41 7.02 -8.51
CA ALA A 65 -12.38 8.06 -8.42
C ALA A 65 -11.00 7.54 -8.86
N SER A 66 -10.16 8.46 -9.32
CA SER A 66 -8.88 8.13 -9.98
C SER A 66 -7.74 8.00 -8.96
N VAL A 67 -6.93 6.95 -9.12
CA VAL A 67 -5.65 6.76 -8.40
C VAL A 67 -4.58 7.78 -8.79
N LEU A 68 -4.84 8.62 -9.79
CA LEU A 68 -3.93 9.70 -10.20
C LEU A 68 -3.96 10.89 -9.22
N VAL A 69 -5.00 11.00 -8.39
CA VAL A 69 -5.14 12.08 -7.40
C VAL A 69 -4.46 11.67 -6.11
N LYS A 70 -3.39 12.38 -5.71
CA LYS A 70 -2.65 12.05 -4.48
C LYS A 70 -3.51 12.11 -3.22
N GLY A 71 -3.22 11.22 -2.28
CA GLY A 71 -3.92 11.09 -0.99
C GLY A 71 -5.03 10.05 -0.98
N TRP A 72 -5.34 9.43 -2.13
CA TRP A 72 -6.38 8.42 -2.28
C TRP A 72 -6.19 7.21 -1.36
N LEU A 73 -4.93 6.83 -1.06
CA LEU A 73 -4.66 5.67 -0.22
C LEU A 73 -5.21 5.90 1.18
N ARG A 74 -5.04 7.10 1.71
CA ARG A 74 -5.52 7.44 3.06
C ARG A 74 -7.04 7.29 3.17
N GLU A 75 -7.78 7.62 2.12
CA GLU A 75 -9.25 7.54 2.07
C GLU A 75 -9.76 6.10 2.10
N ILE A 76 -8.97 5.14 1.62
CA ILE A 76 -9.38 3.74 1.49
C ILE A 76 -8.56 2.76 2.31
N VAL A 77 -7.51 3.19 3.03
CA VAL A 77 -6.51 2.32 3.67
C VAL A 77 -7.13 1.18 4.49
N SER A 78 -8.11 1.48 5.35
CA SER A 78 -8.77 0.48 6.18
C SER A 78 -9.62 -0.51 5.39
N ARG A 79 -10.24 -0.06 4.29
CA ARG A 79 -11.05 -0.92 3.41
C ARG A 79 -10.15 -1.79 2.54
N LEU A 80 -9.09 -1.18 1.99
CA LEU A 80 -8.09 -1.86 1.18
C LEU A 80 -7.42 -2.98 1.96
N ARG A 81 -7.01 -2.74 3.22
CA ARG A 81 -6.47 -3.80 4.09
C ARG A 81 -7.42 -4.97 4.21
N LYS A 82 -8.70 -4.71 4.56
CA LYS A 82 -9.70 -5.78 4.75
C LYS A 82 -9.90 -6.62 3.49
N GLU A 83 -9.97 -5.98 2.34
CA GLU A 83 -10.13 -6.68 1.07
C GLU A 83 -8.90 -7.52 0.71
N LEU A 84 -7.69 -7.00 0.95
CA LEU A 84 -6.45 -7.75 0.76
C LEU A 84 -6.33 -8.95 1.72
N GLU A 85 -6.70 -8.79 3.00
CA GLU A 85 -6.69 -9.85 4.01
C GLU A 85 -7.70 -10.95 3.72
N SER A 86 -8.84 -10.61 3.10
CA SER A 86 -9.86 -11.58 2.72
C SER A 86 -9.40 -12.58 1.66
N GLY A 87 -8.19 -12.43 1.11
CA GLY A 87 -7.60 -13.33 0.12
C GLY A 87 -8.30 -13.30 -1.24
N ARG A 88 -9.23 -12.35 -1.44
CA ARG A 88 -10.01 -12.20 -2.67
C ARG A 88 -9.19 -11.70 -3.85
N ILE A 89 -7.95 -11.25 -3.62
CA ILE A 89 -7.03 -10.79 -4.65
C ILE A 89 -5.92 -11.78 -4.88
N GLN A 90 -5.89 -12.30 -6.10
CA GLN A 90 -4.69 -12.92 -6.65
C GLN A 90 -3.82 -11.82 -7.26
N PHE A 91 -2.59 -11.69 -6.76
CA PHE A 91 -1.59 -10.84 -7.39
C PHE A 91 -1.10 -11.51 -8.68
N ASP A 92 -1.90 -11.39 -9.74
CA ASP A 92 -1.51 -11.83 -11.07
C ASP A 92 -0.23 -11.11 -11.52
N GLY A 93 0.82 -11.89 -11.78
CA GLY A 93 2.12 -11.40 -12.22
C GLY A 93 3.14 -11.28 -11.09
N TYR A 94 3.92 -12.35 -10.90
CA TYR A 94 5.17 -12.35 -10.10
C TYR A 94 6.07 -11.16 -10.46
N ALA A 95 6.14 -10.81 -11.74
CA ALA A 95 6.90 -9.67 -12.24
C ALA A 95 6.43 -8.32 -11.68
N CYS A 96 5.11 -8.08 -11.59
CA CYS A 96 4.56 -6.82 -11.08
C CYS A 96 4.83 -6.65 -9.57
N LYS A 97 4.66 -7.74 -8.81
CA LYS A 97 5.00 -7.76 -7.38
C LYS A 97 6.50 -7.51 -7.17
N VAL A 98 7.36 -8.27 -7.85
CA VAL A 98 8.83 -8.13 -7.73
C VAL A 98 9.28 -6.73 -8.16
N PHE A 99 8.77 -6.20 -9.27
CA PHE A 99 9.08 -4.85 -9.71
C PHE A 99 8.68 -3.81 -8.66
N THR A 100 7.49 -3.91 -8.09
CA THR A 100 7.02 -2.99 -7.04
C THR A 100 7.92 -3.06 -5.82
N VAL A 101 8.22 -4.27 -5.33
CA VAL A 101 9.08 -4.48 -4.15
C VAL A 101 10.47 -3.88 -4.37
N ASN A 102 11.10 -4.17 -5.51
CA ASN A 102 12.45 -3.70 -5.82
C ASN A 102 12.55 -2.17 -5.92
N ASN A 103 11.51 -1.50 -6.42
CA ASN A 103 11.54 -0.06 -6.60
C ASN A 103 11.10 0.73 -5.37
N TRP A 104 10.22 0.15 -4.54
CA TRP A 104 9.53 0.92 -3.49
C TRP A 104 9.88 0.56 -2.05
N ARG A 105 10.57 -0.56 -1.82
CA ARG A 105 11.05 -0.92 -0.46
C ARG A 105 11.93 0.17 0.15
N THR A 106 12.98 0.59 -0.56
CA THR A 106 13.94 1.59 -0.07
C THR A 106 13.28 2.95 0.17
N PRO A 107 12.51 3.53 -0.77
CA PRO A 107 11.76 4.76 -0.52
C PRO A 107 10.90 4.71 0.73
N ILE A 108 10.15 3.61 0.95
CA ILE A 108 9.31 3.45 2.15
C ILE A 108 10.17 3.46 3.41
N VAL A 109 11.25 2.66 3.45
CA VAL A 109 12.14 2.59 4.61
C VAL A 109 12.80 3.93 4.94
N LEU A 110 13.15 4.73 3.93
CA LEU A 110 13.71 6.07 4.12
C LEU A 110 12.73 7.03 4.81
N THR A 111 11.41 6.82 4.69
CA THR A 111 10.42 7.63 5.41
C THR A 111 10.32 7.33 6.91
N LEU A 112 10.95 6.25 7.37
CA LEU A 112 10.86 5.71 8.74
C LEU A 112 12.02 6.16 9.66
N GLN A 113 12.90 7.00 9.14
CA GLN A 113 14.05 7.53 9.87
C GLN A 113 13.60 8.50 10.97
#